data_AF-A0A535A127-F1
#
_entry.id   AF-A0A535A127-F1
#
_cell.length_a   1.000
_cell.length_b   1.000
_cell.length_c   1.000
_cell.angle_alpha   90.00
_cell.angle_beta   90.00
_cell.angle_gamma   90.00
#
_symmetry.space_group_name_H-M   'P 1'
#
loop_
_entity.id
_entity.type
_entity.pdbx_description
1 polymer ?
#
loop_
_entity_poly.entity_id
_entity_poly.type
_entity_poly.pdbx_seq_one_letter_code
_entity_poly.pdbx_strand_id
1 'polypeptide(L)'
;MQPVPMFRPRDRRWLAAVVVAAVLPYLDSLQGAFVFDDFGLVTQNPYAAPGMPLLAWFTRPSTTGSLYRPLTMVSYGLNAILSPNPLSYHLMNVALHALAALAAFSLARSLLRSTPAAGVAALLFAVHPVHTEPVA
;
A
#
# COMPACT_ATOMS: atom_id res chain seq x y z
N MET A 1 31.52 -9.61 -4.29
CA MET A 1 30.18 -9.91 -4.87
C MET A 1 29.71 -8.67 -5.61
N GLN A 2 29.43 -8.75 -6.91
CA GLN A 2 28.91 -7.61 -7.67
C GLN A 2 27.42 -7.41 -7.35
N PRO A 3 26.95 -6.17 -7.12
CA PRO A 3 25.53 -5.92 -6.86
C PRO A 3 24.72 -6.30 -8.10
N VAL A 4 23.70 -7.16 -7.92
CA VAL A 4 22.76 -7.45 -9.00
C VAL A 4 21.87 -6.21 -9.16
N PRO A 5 21.89 -5.52 -10.31
CA PRO A 5 21.08 -4.32 -10.49
C PRO A 5 19.59 -4.67 -10.35
N MET A 6 18.87 -3.89 -9.53
CA MET A 6 17.47 -4.11 -9.16
C MET A 6 16.53 -4.10 -10.36
N PHE A 7 16.78 -3.24 -11.35
CA PHE A 7 16.01 -3.14 -12.59
C PHE A 7 16.95 -3.09 -13.79
N ARG A 8 16.60 -3.82 -14.86
CA ARG A 8 17.30 -3.78 -16.15
C ARG A 8 16.39 -3.19 -17.22
N PRO A 9 16.93 -2.61 -18.32
CA PRO A 9 16.11 -2.05 -19.40
C PRO A 9 15.08 -3.04 -19.98
N ARG A 10 15.44 -4.33 -20.03
CA ARG A 10 14.56 -5.41 -20.47
C ARG A 10 13.38 -5.71 -19.53
N ASP A 11 13.45 -5.25 -18.28
CA ASP A 11 12.39 -5.49 -17.29
C ASP A 11 11.26 -4.46 -17.41
N ARG A 12 11.45 -3.35 -18.16
CA ARG A 12 10.50 -2.22 -18.25
C ARG A 12 9.05 -2.64 -18.57
N ARG A 13 8.87 -3.59 -19.49
CA ARG A 13 7.52 -4.08 -19.86
C ARG A 13 6.84 -4.81 -18.71
N TRP A 14 7.60 -5.59 -17.94
CA TRP A 14 7.10 -6.27 -16.74
C TRP A 14 6.77 -5.29 -15.63
N LEU A 15 7.66 -4.31 -15.38
CA LEU A 15 7.42 -3.28 -14.37
C LEU A 15 6.16 -2.46 -14.70
N ALA A 16 6.01 -2.04 -15.96
CA ALA A 16 4.81 -1.34 -16.41
C ALA A 16 3.55 -2.21 -16.25
N ALA A 17 3.61 -3.49 -16.64
CA ALA A 17 2.48 -4.40 -16.47
C ALA A 17 2.11 -4.60 -14.99
N VAL A 18 3.09 -4.72 -14.09
CA VAL A 18 2.86 -4.84 -12.64
C VAL A 18 2.21 -3.58 -12.08
N VAL A 19 2.67 -2.38 -12.48
CA VAL A 19 2.05 -1.12 -12.04
C VAL A 19 0.61 -1.03 -12.55
N VAL A 20 0.36 -1.33 -13.83
CA VAL A 20 -1.00 -1.32 -14.37
C VAL A 20 -1.89 -2.33 -13.62
N ALA A 21 -1.40 -3.54 -13.38
CA ALA A 21 -2.14 -4.57 -12.65
C ALA A 21 -2.42 -4.20 -11.19
N ALA A 22 -1.53 -3.43 -10.54
CA ALA A 22 -1.70 -2.97 -9.17
C ALA A 22 -2.64 -1.75 -9.06
N VAL A 23 -2.87 -1.00 -10.14
CA VAL A 23 -3.66 0.24 -10.12
C VAL A 23 -5.05 0.04 -10.73
N LEU A 24 -5.11 -0.58 -11.91
CA LEU A 24 -6.33 -0.67 -12.72
C LEU A 24 -7.54 -1.25 -11.95
N PRO A 25 -7.42 -2.33 -11.15
CA PRO A 25 -8.56 -2.90 -10.42
C PRO A 25 -9.17 -1.97 -9.37
N TYR A 26 -8.42 -0.96 -8.92
CA TYR A 26 -8.80 -0.07 -7.81
C TYR A 26 -9.15 1.34 -8.27
N LEU A 27 -9.28 1.58 -9.58
CA LEU A 27 -9.68 2.91 -10.08
C LEU A 27 -11.08 3.31 -9.63
N ASP A 28 -11.98 2.33 -9.49
CA ASP A 28 -13.36 2.58 -9.07
C ASP A 28 -13.45 2.97 -7.58
N SER A 29 -12.56 2.42 -6.74
CA SER A 29 -12.55 2.74 -5.30
C SER A 29 -12.11 4.19 -5.00
N LEU A 30 -11.49 4.88 -5.96
CA LEU A 30 -11.13 6.29 -5.81
C LEU A 30 -12.37 7.20 -5.61
N GLN A 31 -13.54 6.76 -6.04
CA GLN A 31 -14.81 7.47 -5.84
C GLN A 31 -15.58 6.98 -4.59
N GLY A 32 -15.00 6.02 -3.86
CA GLY A 32 -15.55 5.45 -2.64
C GLY A 32 -15.58 6.45 -1.48
N ALA A 33 -16.46 6.18 -0.53
CA ALA A 33 -16.51 6.85 0.76
C ALA A 33 -15.93 5.92 1.84
N PHE A 34 -15.58 6.49 2.99
CA PHE A 34 -15.22 5.69 4.17
C PHE A 34 -16.36 4.72 4.55
N VAL A 35 -16.00 3.47 4.83
CA VAL A 35 -16.94 2.41 5.18
C VAL A 35 -16.43 1.60 6.38
N PHE A 36 -17.35 0.95 7.10
CA PHE A 36 -17.03 0.04 8.19
C PHE A 36 -16.04 0.58 9.24
N ASP A 37 -14.84 0.01 9.30
CA ASP A 37 -13.80 0.31 10.28
C ASP A 37 -13.00 1.57 9.94
N ASP A 38 -13.11 2.11 8.72
CA ASP A 38 -12.53 3.40 8.35
C ASP A 38 -12.95 4.51 9.31
N PHE A 39 -14.22 4.47 9.76
CA PHE A 39 -14.72 5.45 10.71
C PHE A 39 -13.91 5.44 11.99
N GLY A 40 -13.72 4.28 12.58
CA GLY A 40 -13.00 4.15 13.84
C GLY A 40 -11.47 4.18 13.69
N LEU A 41 -10.93 4.01 12.48
CA LEU A 41 -9.50 4.01 12.19
C LEU A 41 -8.97 5.39 11.76
N VAL A 42 -9.78 6.13 10.99
CA VAL A 42 -9.36 7.36 10.32
C VAL A 42 -10.13 8.56 10.85
N THR A 43 -11.46 8.59 10.72
CA THR A 43 -12.23 9.83 10.92
C THR A 43 -12.59 10.10 12.39
N GLN A 44 -12.93 9.07 13.15
CA GLN A 44 -13.31 9.13 14.57
C GLN A 44 -12.17 8.75 15.50
N ASN A 45 -11.00 8.41 14.94
CA ASN A 45 -9.84 8.01 15.72
C ASN A 45 -9.15 9.25 16.32
N PRO A 46 -9.21 9.46 17.64
CA PRO A 46 -8.56 10.61 18.27
C PRO A 46 -7.03 10.57 18.09
N TYR A 47 -6.46 9.40 17.80
CA TYR A 47 -5.04 9.22 17.55
C TYR A 47 -4.63 9.42 16.09
N ALA A 48 -5.57 9.46 15.14
CA ALA A 48 -5.28 9.82 13.75
C ALA A 48 -5.38 11.34 13.49
N ALA A 49 -5.67 12.13 14.52
CA ALA A 49 -5.87 13.57 14.41
C ALA A 49 -4.55 14.33 14.12
N PRO A 50 -4.60 15.42 13.32
CA PRO A 50 -3.47 16.33 13.15
C PRO A 50 -2.97 16.87 14.49
N GLY A 51 -1.65 16.88 14.69
CA GLY A 51 -1.01 17.42 15.90
C GLY A 51 -0.69 16.41 17.00
N MET A 52 -0.99 15.12 16.82
CA MET A 52 -0.49 14.06 17.69
C MET A 52 1.05 13.98 17.64
N PRO A 53 1.74 13.79 18.78
CA PRO A 53 3.17 13.50 18.78
C PRO A 53 3.43 12.22 17.98
N LEU A 54 4.46 12.21 17.12
CA LEU A 54 4.77 11.04 16.29
C LEU A 54 4.92 9.76 17.11
N LEU A 55 5.49 9.85 18.32
CA LEU A 55 5.64 8.70 19.22
C LEU A 55 4.30 8.15 19.73
N ALA A 56 3.24 8.95 19.76
CA ALA A 56 1.90 8.51 20.13
C ALA A 56 1.35 7.47 19.13
N TRP A 57 1.67 7.62 17.83
CA TRP A 57 1.31 6.65 16.78
C TRP A 57 2.03 5.31 16.92
N PHE A 58 3.16 5.26 17.64
CA PHE A 58 3.91 4.04 17.93
C PHE A 58 3.57 3.40 19.28
N THR A 59 2.83 4.07 20.15
CA THR A 59 2.65 3.61 21.54
C THR A 59 1.19 3.34 21.88
N ARG A 60 0.23 3.79 21.07
CA ARG A 60 -1.20 3.61 21.31
C ARG A 60 -1.82 2.68 20.28
N PRO A 61 -2.60 1.67 20.70
CA PRO A 61 -3.31 0.79 19.77
C PRO A 61 -4.41 1.55 19.04
N SER A 62 -4.85 1.01 17.90
CA SER A 62 -6.06 1.48 17.23
C SER A 62 -7.27 1.41 18.18
N THR A 63 -8.13 2.43 18.13
CA THR A 63 -9.41 2.45 18.85
C THR A 63 -10.41 1.40 18.32
N THR A 64 -10.15 0.84 17.15
CA THR A 64 -10.99 -0.17 16.50
C THR A 64 -10.26 -1.51 16.47
N GLY A 65 -10.87 -2.53 17.09
CA GLY A 65 -10.34 -3.90 17.16
C GLY A 65 -9.12 -4.11 18.08
N SER A 66 -8.67 -3.08 18.81
CA SER A 66 -7.51 -3.14 19.74
C SER A 66 -6.23 -3.71 19.11
N LEU A 67 -6.06 -3.55 17.80
CA LEU A 67 -4.89 -4.04 17.07
C LEU A 67 -3.75 -3.02 17.15
N TYR A 68 -2.53 -3.52 17.40
CA TYR A 68 -1.31 -2.71 17.35
C TYR A 68 -0.78 -2.65 15.91
N ARG A 69 -1.04 -1.52 15.22
CA ARG A 69 -0.66 -1.26 13.82
C ARG A 69 0.04 0.10 13.65
N PRO A 70 1.23 0.28 14.26
CA PRO A 70 1.85 1.61 14.36
C PRO A 70 2.16 2.25 13.01
N LEU A 71 2.63 1.48 12.02
CA LEU A 71 2.92 2.00 10.69
C LEU A 71 1.66 2.47 9.95
N THR A 72 0.55 1.75 10.10
CA THR A 72 -0.76 2.15 9.56
C THR A 72 -1.23 3.45 10.21
N MET A 73 -1.10 3.56 11.54
CA MET A 73 -1.49 4.77 12.28
C MET A 73 -0.65 5.99 11.88
N VAL A 74 0.66 5.81 11.69
CA VAL A 74 1.54 6.88 11.17
C VAL A 74 1.10 7.27 9.76
N SER A 75 0.84 6.31 8.88
CA SER A 75 0.39 6.58 7.52
C SER A 75 -0.92 7.37 7.50
N TYR A 76 -1.91 6.96 8.30
CA TYR A 76 -3.18 7.67 8.40
C TYR A 76 -3.03 9.06 9.02
N GLY A 77 -2.26 9.20 10.11
CA GLY A 77 -2.03 10.50 10.74
C GLY A 77 -1.31 11.49 9.82
N LEU A 78 -0.31 11.03 9.06
CA LEU A 78 0.35 11.86 8.04
C LEU A 78 -0.60 12.22 6.90
N ASN A 79 -1.40 11.27 6.43
CA ASN A 79 -2.38 11.55 5.37
C ASN A 79 -3.46 12.54 5.84
N ALA A 80 -3.92 12.45 7.09
CA ALA A 80 -4.88 13.37 7.68
C ALA A 80 -4.36 14.83 7.73
N ILE A 81 -3.05 15.02 7.92
CA ILE A 81 -2.41 16.34 7.88
C ILE A 81 -2.41 16.91 6.45
N LEU A 82 -2.22 16.06 5.44
CA LEU A 82 -2.19 16.47 4.03
C LEU A 82 -3.58 16.70 3.46
N SER A 83 -4.47 15.71 3.63
CA SER A 83 -5.85 15.76 3.15
C SER A 83 -6.72 14.69 3.82
N PRO A 84 -7.75 15.06 4.60
CA PRO A 84 -8.60 14.11 5.32
C PRO A 84 -9.73 13.50 4.47
N ASN A 85 -9.73 13.69 3.14
CA ASN A 85 -10.79 13.15 2.28
C ASN A 85 -10.52 11.67 1.88
N PRO A 86 -11.56 10.85 1.63
CA PRO A 86 -11.41 9.44 1.25
C PRO A 86 -10.49 9.23 0.04
N LEU A 87 -10.64 10.07 -0.99
CA LEU A 87 -9.83 10.03 -2.21
C LEU A 87 -8.32 10.04 -1.90
N SER A 88 -7.86 10.86 -0.96
CA SER A 88 -6.44 10.93 -0.57
C SER A 88 -5.96 9.61 0.03
N TYR A 89 -6.78 8.95 0.86
CA TYR A 89 -6.44 7.65 1.44
C TYR A 89 -6.39 6.55 0.39
N HIS A 90 -7.38 6.48 -0.51
CA HIS A 90 -7.38 5.49 -1.59
C HIS A 90 -6.19 5.69 -2.54
N LEU A 91 -5.87 6.94 -2.91
CA LEU A 91 -4.69 7.22 -3.74
C LEU A 91 -3.38 6.79 -3.06
N MET A 92 -3.24 7.07 -1.75
CA MET A 92 -2.07 6.64 -0.98
C MET A 92 -1.97 5.11 -0.93
N ASN A 93 -3.08 4.41 -0.65
CA ASN A 93 -3.10 2.96 -0.56
C ASN A 93 -2.79 2.30 -1.91
N VAL A 94 -3.36 2.79 -3.01
CA VAL A 94 -3.06 2.31 -4.37
C VAL A 94 -1.59 2.55 -4.74
N ALA A 95 -1.03 3.71 -4.38
CA ALA A 95 0.39 4.00 -4.60
C ALA A 95 1.30 3.05 -3.79
N LEU A 96 0.99 2.83 -2.52
CA LEU A 96 1.72 1.89 -1.66
C LEU A 96 1.61 0.44 -2.17
N HIS A 97 0.45 0.03 -2.69
CA HIS A 97 0.27 -1.29 -3.30
C HIS A 97 1.12 -1.46 -4.57
N ALA A 98 1.15 -0.44 -5.44
CA ALA A 98 2.02 -0.46 -6.61
C ALA A 98 3.51 -0.58 -6.22
N LEU A 99 3.95 0.14 -5.19
CA LEU A 99 5.31 0.03 -4.66
C LEU A 99 5.58 -1.36 -4.05
N ALA A 100 4.62 -1.92 -3.32
CA ALA A 100 4.72 -3.26 -2.76
C ALA A 100 4.81 -4.34 -3.85
N ALA A 101 4.02 -4.22 -4.92
CA ALA A 101 4.06 -5.13 -6.06
C ALA A 101 5.39 -5.04 -6.83
N LEU A 102 5.97 -3.84 -6.98
CA LEU A 102 7.31 -3.65 -7.53
C LEU A 102 8.39 -4.26 -6.63
N ALA A 103 8.26 -4.11 -5.31
CA ALA A 103 9.16 -4.76 -4.36
C ALA A 103 9.05 -6.29 -4.44
N ALA A 104 7.84 -6.83 -4.60
CA ALA A 104 7.60 -8.26 -4.82
C ALA A 104 8.26 -8.74 -6.12
N PHE A 105 8.22 -7.96 -7.20
CA PHE A 105 8.98 -8.26 -8.43
C PHE A 105 10.48 -8.34 -8.17
N SER A 106 11.06 -7.35 -7.47
CA SER A 106 12.49 -7.34 -7.14
C SER A 106 12.90 -8.51 -6.25
N LEU A 107 12.06 -8.88 -5.28
CA LEU A 107 12.26 -10.06 -4.43
C LEU A 107 12.17 -11.35 -5.24
N ALA A 108 11.12 -11.53 -6.04
CA ALA A 108 10.98 -12.72 -6.89
C ALA A 108 12.13 -12.83 -7.90
N ARG A 109 12.64 -11.70 -8.40
CA ARG A 109 13.79 -11.66 -9.31
C ARG A 109 15.08 -12.13 -8.63
N SER A 110 15.30 -11.77 -7.36
CA SER A 110 16.48 -12.21 -6.61
C SER A 110 16.43 -13.70 -6.27
N LEU A 111 15.23 -14.22 -5.96
CA LEU A 111 15.00 -15.62 -5.60
C LEU A 111 15.01 -16.56 -6.82
N LEU A 112 14.21 -16.24 -7.84
CA LEU A 112 13.99 -17.12 -9.00
C LEU A 112 15.04 -16.94 -10.10
N ARG A 113 15.78 -15.83 -10.08
CA ARG A 113 16.79 -15.47 -11.09
C ARG A 113 16.26 -15.47 -12.54
N SER A 114 14.94 -15.42 -12.73
CA SER A 114 14.24 -15.38 -14.03
C SER A 114 13.29 -14.17 -14.11
N THR A 115 13.43 -13.33 -15.15
CA THR A 115 12.62 -12.11 -15.31
C THR A 115 11.15 -12.46 -15.58
N PRO A 116 10.83 -13.39 -16.51
CA PRO A 116 9.44 -13.81 -16.72
C PRO A 116 8.81 -14.41 -15.46
N ALA A 117 9.53 -15.27 -14.73
CA ALA A 117 8.99 -15.89 -13.52
C ALA A 117 8.73 -14.86 -12.41
N ALA A 118 9.63 -13.88 -12.23
CA ALA A 118 9.42 -12.76 -11.31
C ALA A 118 8.25 -11.87 -11.74
N GLY A 119 8.10 -11.64 -13.04
CA GLY A 119 6.99 -10.91 -13.62
C GLY A 119 5.64 -11.57 -13.33
N VAL A 120 5.51 -12.87 -13.58
CA VAL A 120 4.30 -13.64 -13.28
C VAL A 120 3.99 -13.62 -11.78
N ALA A 121 4.99 -13.85 -10.92
CA ALA A 121 4.80 -13.81 -9.47
C ALA A 121 4.31 -12.45 -8.97
N ALA A 122 4.88 -11.35 -9.48
CA ALA A 122 4.48 -9.99 -9.10
C ALA A 122 3.10 -9.62 -9.66
N LEU A 123 2.74 -10.07 -10.86
CA LEU A 123 1.40 -9.86 -11.41
C LEU A 123 0.35 -10.60 -10.58
N LEU A 124 0.62 -11.86 -10.22
CA LEU A 124 -0.27 -12.64 -9.36
C LEU A 124 -0.44 -11.96 -7.99
N PHE A 125 0.64 -11.46 -7.40
CA PHE A 125 0.59 -10.66 -6.18
C PHE A 125 -0.26 -9.39 -6.37
N ALA A 126 -0.03 -8.61 -7.44
CA ALA A 126 -0.71 -7.34 -7.68
C ALA A 126 -2.23 -7.47 -7.77
N VAL A 127 -2.74 -8.55 -8.38
CA VAL A 127 -4.17 -8.78 -8.62
C VAL A 127 -4.82 -9.71 -7.59
N HIS A 128 -4.09 -10.17 -6.57
CA HIS A 128 -4.62 -11.14 -5.62
C HIS A 128 -5.74 -10.51 -4.77
N PRO A 129 -6.96 -11.10 -4.70
CA PRO A 129 -8.10 -10.52 -3.98
C PRO A 129 -7.89 -10.28 -2.49
N VAL A 130 -6.90 -10.95 -1.88
CA VAL A 130 -6.51 -10.70 -0.48
C VAL A 130 -6.08 -9.25 -0.22
N HIS A 131 -5.68 -8.52 -1.27
CA HIS A 131 -5.28 -7.13 -1.16
C HIS A 131 -6.43 -6.14 -1.32
N THR A 132 -7.65 -6.58 -1.60
CA THR A 132 -8.75 -5.64 -1.87
C THR A 132 -9.08 -4.75 -0.67
N GLU A 133 -9.37 -5.34 0.48
CA GLU A 133 -9.70 -4.59 1.72
C GLU A 133 -8.61 -3.57 2.14
N PRO A 134 -7.30 -3.91 2.17
CA PRO A 134 -6.30 -2.91 2.56
C PRO A 134 -6.01 -1.84 1.48
N VAL A 135 -6.49 -2.01 0.24
CA VAL A 135 -6.19 -1.08 -0.86
C VAL A 135 -7.38 -0.17 -1.19
N ALA A 136 -8.60 -0.70 -1.10
CA ALA A 136 -9.81 -0.09 -1.64
C ALA A 136 -11.00 -0.15 -0.67
#